data_AF-A0A9P7AXD4-F1
#
_entry.id   AF-A0A9P7AXD4-F1
#
_cell.length_a   1.000
_cell.length_b   1.000
_cell.length_c   1.000
_cell.angle_alpha   90.00
_cell.angle_beta   90.00
_cell.angle_gamma   90.00
#
_symmetry.space_group_name_H-M   'P 1'
#
loop_
_entity.id
_entity.type
_entity.pdbx_description
1 polymer ?
#
loop_
_entity_poly.entity_id
_entity_poly.type
_entity_poly.pdbx_seq_one_letter_code
_entity_poly.pdbx_strand_id
1 'polypeptide(L)'
;MSSTEPLDLLVLGATGYTAYICTEHITKTFPSTLSWGIAGRSMKSLEELSQRLKAINPDRIQPQLVVLDLKGGDLIRIVRQTRVIINGVGP
;
A
#
# COMPACT_ATOMS: atom_id res chain seq x y z
N MET A 1 19.04 -2.12 -7.55
CA MET A 1 18.24 -3.09 -6.78
C MET A 1 17.57 -2.30 -5.67
N SER A 2 16.32 -1.90 -5.87
CA SER A 2 15.69 -0.85 -5.06
C SER A 2 15.42 -1.37 -3.63
N SER A 3 16.19 -0.87 -2.67
CA SER A 3 15.96 -1.07 -1.24
C SER A 3 14.57 -0.54 -0.92
N THR A 4 13.68 -1.42 -0.45
CA THR A 4 12.39 -0.98 0.07
C THR A 4 12.66 -0.29 1.40
N GLU A 5 12.44 1.03 1.44
CA GLU A 5 12.52 1.83 2.67
C GLU A 5 11.54 1.29 3.73
N PRO A 6 11.83 1.43 5.03
CA PRO A 6 10.91 1.03 6.08
C PRO A 6 9.57 1.76 5.99
N LEU A 7 8.48 1.04 6.21
CA LEU A 7 7.11 1.57 6.15
C LEU A 7 6.46 1.57 7.54
N ASP A 8 5.74 2.64 7.87
CA ASP A 8 4.89 2.64 9.06
C ASP A 8 3.64 1.78 8.83
N LEU A 9 3.09 1.82 7.61
CA LEU A 9 1.87 1.12 7.25
C LEU A 9 1.92 0.49 5.85
N LEU A 10 1.46 -0.75 5.73
CA LEU A 10 1.26 -1.42 4.43
C LEU A 10 -0.15 -1.99 4.33
N VAL A 11 -0.85 -1.72 3.23
CA VAL A 11 -2.15 -2.34 2.93
C VAL A 11 -1.96 -3.47 1.93
N LEU A 12 -2.18 -4.72 2.36
CA LEU A 12 -2.15 -5.90 1.48
C LEU A 12 -3.48 -6.07 0.77
N GLY A 13 -3.44 -6.43 -0.52
CA GLY A 13 -4.64 -6.59 -1.32
C GLY A 13 -5.34 -5.26 -1.60
N ALA A 14 -4.58 -4.16 -1.69
CA ALA A 14 -5.08 -2.79 -1.75
C ALA A 14 -6.08 -2.53 -2.89
N THR A 15 -6.03 -3.32 -3.96
CA THR A 15 -6.94 -3.22 -5.11
C THR A 15 -8.28 -3.95 -4.90
N GLY A 16 -8.44 -4.69 -3.80
CA GLY A 16 -9.71 -5.32 -3.42
C GLY A 16 -10.69 -4.29 -2.86
N TYR A 17 -12.00 -4.55 -2.97
CA TYR A 17 -13.05 -3.56 -2.67
C TYR A 17 -12.92 -2.90 -1.28
N THR A 18 -12.81 -3.70 -0.21
CA THR A 18 -12.69 -3.17 1.16
C THR A 18 -11.37 -2.45 1.38
N ALA A 19 -10.27 -3.02 0.89
CA ALA A 19 -8.93 -2.43 1.02
C ALA A 19 -8.81 -1.11 0.26
N TYR A 20 -9.47 -1.01 -0.89
CA TYR A 20 -9.55 0.20 -1.69
C TYR A 20 -10.17 1.36 -0.90
N ILE A 21 -11.35 1.13 -0.31
CA ILE A 21 -12.03 2.12 0.54
C ILE A 21 -11.15 2.48 1.75
N CYS A 22 -10.46 1.49 2.33
CA CYS A 22 -9.51 1.72 3.42
C CYS A 22 -8.35 2.64 2.99
N THR A 23 -7.75 2.42 1.82
CA THR A 23 -6.66 3.28 1.31
C THR A 23 -7.12 4.71 1.01
N GLU A 24 -8.35 4.90 0.52
CA GLU A 24 -8.93 6.24 0.40
C GLU A 24 -9.14 6.89 1.77
N HIS A 25 -9.63 6.13 2.75
CA HIS A 25 -9.84 6.63 4.10
C HIS A 25 -8.52 7.11 4.71
N ILE A 26 -7.48 6.28 4.66
CA ILE A 26 -6.12 6.65 5.08
C ILE A 26 -5.66 7.94 4.39
N THR A 27 -5.94 8.08 3.09
CA THR A 27 -5.59 9.27 2.31
C THR A 27 -6.30 10.55 2.73
N LYS A 28 -7.52 10.43 3.23
CA LYS A 28 -8.34 11.56 3.67
C LYS A 28 -8.09 11.93 5.13
N THR A 29 -7.74 10.96 5.99
CA THR A 29 -7.82 11.16 7.45
C THR A 29 -6.50 10.99 8.20
N PHE A 30 -5.50 10.30 7.65
CA PHE A 30 -4.23 10.07 8.34
C PHE A 30 -3.27 11.25 8.11
N PRO A 31 -2.24 11.43 8.97
CA PRO A 31 -1.23 12.45 8.76
C PRO A 31 -0.60 12.38 7.36
N SER A 32 -0.41 13.53 6.72
CA SER A 32 0.18 13.62 5.38
C SER A 32 1.63 13.15 5.32
N THR A 33 2.30 13.10 6.48
CA THR A 33 3.68 12.64 6.68
C THR A 33 3.82 11.14 6.91
N LEU A 34 2.71 10.37 6.88
CA LEU A 34 2.74 8.92 7.07
C LEU A 34 3.57 8.23 5.96
N SER A 35 4.61 7.48 6.34
CA SER A 35 5.32 6.59 5.42
C SER A 35 4.51 5.30 5.23
N TRP A 36 3.99 5.06 4.03
CA TRP A 36 3.08 3.94 3.80
C TRP A 36 3.14 3.38 2.38
N GLY A 37 2.58 2.18 2.22
CA GLY A 37 2.52 1.50 0.92
C GLY A 37 1.20 0.77 0.67
N ILE A 38 0.96 0.50 -0.61
CA ILE A 38 -0.14 -0.33 -1.11
C ILE A 38 0.43 -1.52 -1.86
N ALA A 39 -0.10 -2.70 -1.57
CA ALA A 39 0.44 -3.94 -2.10
C ALA A 39 -0.61 -4.78 -2.83
N GLY A 40 -0.20 -5.41 -3.92
CA GLY A 40 -1.06 -6.22 -4.77
C GLY A 40 -0.28 -6.96 -5.85
N ARG A 41 -0.97 -7.76 -6.66
CA ARG A 41 -0.34 -8.64 -7.67
C ARG A 41 -0.06 -7.95 -9.01
N SER A 42 -0.75 -6.85 -9.29
CA SER A 42 -0.74 -6.17 -10.58
C SER A 42 -0.19 -4.76 -10.40
N MET A 43 0.99 -4.48 -10.96
CA MET A 43 1.57 -3.13 -10.95
C MET A 43 0.60 -2.10 -11.56
N LYS A 44 -0.01 -2.44 -12.69
CA LYS A 44 -0.98 -1.58 -13.38
C LYS A 44 -2.13 -1.17 -12.46
N SER A 45 -2.72 -2.12 -11.74
CA SER A 45 -3.84 -1.83 -10.84
C SER A 45 -3.42 -1.01 -9.61
N LEU A 46 -2.17 -1.16 -9.15
CA LEU A 46 -1.60 -0.34 -8.10
C LEU A 46 -1.32 1.09 -8.57
N GLU A 47 -0.85 1.28 -9.79
CA GLU A 47 -0.64 2.60 -10.39
C GLU A 47 -1.97 3.35 -10.56
N GLU A 48 -3.01 2.69 -11.06
CA GLU A 48 -4.37 3.25 -11.16
C GLU A 48 -4.91 3.69 -9.79
N LEU A 49 -4.75 2.85 -8.76
CA LEU A 49 -5.09 3.21 -7.39
C LEU A 49 -4.26 4.41 -6.89
N SER A 50 -2.94 4.38 -7.09
CA SER A 50 -2.03 5.46 -6.67
C SER A 50 -2.39 6.80 -7.28
N GLN A 51 -2.71 6.83 -8.58
CA GLN A 51 -3.17 8.05 -9.26
C GLN A 51 -4.45 8.60 -8.63
N ARG A 52 -5.40 7.73 -8.27
CA ARG A 52 -6.62 8.16 -7.58
C ARG A 52 -6.34 8.71 -6.18
N LEU A 53 -5.48 8.04 -5.41
CA LEU A 53 -5.12 8.52 -4.07
C LEU A 53 -4.40 9.87 -4.13
N LYS A 54 -3.53 10.05 -5.13
CA LYS A 54 -2.89 11.34 -5.41
C LYS A 54 -3.90 12.43 -5.77
N ALA A 55 -4.93 12.10 -6.56
CA ALA A 55 -6.00 13.05 -6.89
C ALA A 55 -6.84 13.45 -5.66
N ILE A 56 -6.99 12.56 -4.68
CA ILE A 56 -7.71 12.85 -3.42
C ILE A 56 -6.90 13.78 -2.52
N ASN A 57 -5.59 13.56 -2.41
CA ASN A 57 -4.69 14.38 -1.60
C ASN A 57 -3.29 14.42 -2.23
N PRO A 58 -2.97 15.44 -3.05
CA PRO A 58 -1.71 15.51 -3.77
C PRO A 58 -0.52 15.87 -2.88
N ASP A 59 -0.75 16.61 -1.78
CA ASP A 59 0.29 17.20 -0.93
C ASP A 59 0.85 16.23 0.13
N ARG A 60 0.25 15.04 0.26
CA ARG A 60 0.76 14.00 1.16
C ARG A 60 1.87 13.17 0.54
N ILE A 61 2.59 12.44 1.40
CA ILE A 61 3.46 11.35 0.97
C ILE A 61 2.61 10.28 0.26
N GLN A 62 2.91 10.08 -1.01
CA GLN A 62 2.22 9.10 -1.87
C GLN A 62 2.65 7.68 -1.50
N PRO A 63 1.75 6.70 -1.59
CA PRO A 63 2.06 5.34 -1.16
C PRO A 63 3.13 4.71 -2.05
N GLN A 64 4.04 3.96 -1.43
CA GLN A 64 4.92 3.07 -2.17
C GLN A 64 4.11 1.92 -2.80
N LEU A 65 4.39 1.62 -4.07
CA LEU A 65 3.78 0.49 -4.78
C LEU A 65 4.60 -0.76 -4.55
N VAL A 66 3.97 -1.78 -3.95
CA VAL A 66 4.62 -3.05 -3.64
C VAL A 66 3.92 -4.16 -4.43
N VAL A 67 4.55 -4.61 -5.51
CA VAL A 67 4.08 -5.81 -6.19
C VAL A 67 4.47 -7.01 -5.35
N LEU A 68 3.49 -7.72 -4.80
CA LEU A 68 3.72 -8.99 -4.13
C LEU A 68 2.71 -10.05 -4.53
N ASP A 69 3.19 -11.29 -4.54
CA ASP A 69 2.37 -12.48 -4.45
C ASP A 69 2.54 -13.08 -3.05
N LEU A 70 1.43 -13.43 -2.39
CA LEU A 70 1.43 -14.02 -1.05
C LEU A 70 2.03 -15.44 -1.02
N LYS A 71 2.30 -16.02 -2.19
CA LYS A 71 2.88 -17.36 -2.31
C LYS A 71 4.42 -17.39 -2.23
N GLY A 72 5.09 -16.24 -2.15
CA GLY A 72 6.56 -16.12 -2.25
C GLY A 72 7.27 -15.61 -0.99
N GLY A 73 8.61 -15.72 -0.98
CA GLY A 73 9.48 -15.24 0.11
C GLY A 73 9.51 -13.72 0.31
N ASP A 74 9.02 -12.95 -0.67
CA ASP A 74 8.95 -11.49 -0.61
C ASP A 74 8.07 -10.95 0.52
N LEU A 75 7.08 -11.73 0.95
CA LEU A 75 6.22 -11.38 2.09
C LEU A 75 7.03 -11.26 3.39
N ILE A 76 7.98 -12.17 3.64
CA ILE A 76 8.78 -12.12 4.87
C ILE A 76 9.63 -10.85 4.91
N ARG A 77 10.19 -10.45 3.76
CA ARG A 77 10.98 -9.23 3.64
C ARG A 77 10.13 -8.00 3.96
N ILE A 78 8.96 -7.86 3.33
CA ILE A 78 8.11 -6.67 3.52
C ILE A 78 7.56 -6.59 4.95
N VAL A 79 7.22 -7.74 5.54
CA VAL A 79 6.73 -7.82 6.93
C VAL A 79 7.78 -7.34 7.91
N ARG A 80 9.05 -7.71 7.71
CA ARG A 80 10.16 -7.26 8.58
C ARG A 80 10.44 -5.77 8.48
N GLN A 81 10.06 -5.14 7.38
CA GLN A 81 10.30 -3.71 7.11
C GLN A 81 9.07 -2.84 7.38
N THR A 82 7.95 -3.42 7.84
CA THR A 82 6.69 -2.70 8.05
C THR A 82 6.26 -2.78 9.52
N ARG A 83 5.91 -1.64 10.13
CA ARG A 83 5.43 -1.61 11.52
C ARG A 83 4.01 -2.14 11.69
N VAL A 84 3.10 -1.77 10.78
CA VAL A 84 1.70 -2.20 10.80
C VAL A 84 1.28 -2.67 9.42
N ILE A 85 0.60 -3.81 9.37
CA ILE A 85 0.03 -4.37 8.14
C ILE A 85 -1.49 -4.45 8.28
N ILE A 86 -2.20 -3.86 7.32
CA ILE A 86 -3.64 -4.05 7.15
C ILE A 86 -3.83 -5.12 6.07
N ASN A 87 -4.31 -6.29 6.47
CA ASN A 87 -4.63 -7.35 5.53
C ASN A 87 -6.04 -7.16 4.96
N GLY A 88 -6.12 -6.72 3.71
CA GLY A 88 -7.37 -6.60 2.95
C GLY A 88 -7.53 -7.68 1.88
N VAL A 89 -6.74 -8.75 1.92
CA VAL A 89 -6.81 -9.85 0.96
C VAL A 89 -8.04 -10.71 1.27
N GLY A 90 -8.91 -10.87 0.27
CA GLY A 90 -10.08 -11.74 0.36
C GLY A 90 -9.74 -13.23 0.27
N PRO A 91 -10.75 -14.11 0.46
CA PRO A 91 -10.61 -15.56 0.27
C PRO A 91 -10.07 -15.97 -1.11
#